data_AF-A0A6N2MPM9-F1
#
_entry.id   AF-A0A6N2MPM9-F1
#
_cell.length_a   1.000
_cell.length_b   1.000
_cell.length_c   1.000
_cell.angle_alpha   90.00
_cell.angle_beta   90.00
_cell.angle_gamma   90.00
#
_symmetry.space_group_name_H-M   'P 1'
#
loop_
_entity.id
_entity.type
_entity.pdbx_description
1 polymer ?
#
loop_
_entity_poly.entity_id
_entity_poly.type
_entity_poly.pdbx_seq_one_letter_code
_entity_poly.pdbx_strand_id
1 'polypeptide(L)'
;MDAEVVIIVEPTIPENVEQIVAILLNMVNFSSDMLVYQYHVPRASNNLLVVFEETGGNPFEISVKLRSAKAICAQVSESHYPPLRKWSQADLNGWNISRNDMTPEMHLKCQDGHIMSSVEFASYGTPKGSCQKFSRGNCHASSSSSVVTEVLKFLIL
;
A
#
# COMPACT_ATOMS: atom_id res chain seq x y z
N MET A 1 8.96 11.85 19.11
CA MET A 1 7.77 11.17 18.55
C MET A 1 8.14 10.57 17.23
N ASP A 2 7.42 9.54 16.81
CA ASP A 2 7.66 8.86 15.54
C ASP A 2 6.44 9.03 14.62
N ALA A 3 6.71 9.06 13.31
CA ALA A 3 5.73 9.14 12.25
C ALA A 3 5.79 7.87 11.38
N GLU A 4 4.64 7.23 11.17
CA GLU A 4 4.54 5.93 10.52
C GLU A 4 3.37 5.94 9.56
N VAL A 5 3.58 5.36 8.39
CA VAL A 5 2.56 5.24 7.36
C VAL A 5 2.62 3.87 6.69
N VAL A 6 1.45 3.36 6.32
CA VAL A 6 1.26 2.25 5.40
C VAL A 6 0.36 2.72 4.28
N ILE A 7 0.84 2.59 3.05
CA ILE A 7 0.15 3.03 1.84
C ILE A 7 -0.07 1.81 0.96
N ILE A 8 -1.32 1.65 0.52
CA ILE A 8 -1.69 0.70 -0.51
C ILE A 8 -1.19 1.23 -1.84
N VAL A 9 -0.39 0.42 -2.52
CA VAL A 9 0.09 0.67 -3.87
C VAL A 9 -0.66 -0.26 -4.80
N GLU A 10 -1.25 0.36 -5.81
CA GLU A 10 -1.88 -0.33 -6.90
C GLU A 10 -1.06 -0.12 -8.17
N PRO A 11 -0.94 -1.14 -9.02
CA PRO A 11 -0.27 -0.94 -10.28
C PRO A 11 -1.13 0.03 -11.17
N THR A 12 -0.64 0.60 -12.27
CA THR A 12 -1.45 1.45 -13.20
C THR A 12 -2.04 0.63 -14.35
N ILE A 13 -3.37 0.56 -14.50
CA ILE A 13 -3.99 -0.25 -15.57
C ILE A 13 -3.98 0.58 -16.86
N PRO A 14 -3.39 0.09 -17.97
CA PRO A 14 -3.59 0.73 -19.27
C PRO A 14 -5.07 0.62 -19.65
N GLU A 15 -5.71 1.76 -19.96
CA GLU A 15 -7.10 1.78 -20.38
C GLU A 15 -7.32 0.92 -21.65
N ASN A 16 -8.46 0.22 -21.71
CA ASN A 16 -8.97 -0.50 -22.89
C ASN A 16 -8.37 -1.88 -23.17
N VAL A 17 -8.04 -2.65 -22.14
CA VAL A 17 -7.77 -4.09 -22.31
C VAL A 17 -8.92 -4.87 -21.68
N GLU A 18 -9.65 -5.63 -22.49
CA GLU A 18 -10.62 -6.62 -22.04
C GLU A 18 -9.97 -8.01 -22.17
N GLN A 19 -10.10 -8.86 -21.15
CA GLN A 19 -9.64 -10.25 -21.24
C GLN A 19 -10.66 -11.21 -20.65
N ILE A 20 -10.76 -12.37 -21.28
CA ILE A 20 -11.51 -13.51 -20.76
C ILE A 20 -10.52 -14.44 -20.08
N VAL A 21 -10.70 -14.68 -18.79
CA VAL A 21 -9.89 -15.63 -18.03
C VAL A 21 -10.78 -16.79 -17.63
N ALA A 22 -10.48 -17.97 -18.16
CA ALA A 22 -11.18 -19.21 -17.82
C ALA A 22 -10.37 -20.01 -16.81
N ILE A 23 -10.99 -20.40 -15.69
CA ILE A 23 -10.36 -21.22 -14.65
C ILE A 23 -11.19 -22.48 -14.45
N LEU A 24 -10.57 -23.65 -14.59
CA LEU A 24 -11.15 -24.92 -14.18
C LEU A 24 -10.75 -25.20 -12.72
N LEU A 25 -11.74 -25.42 -11.86
CA LEU A 25 -11.58 -25.81 -10.47
C LEU A 25 -12.12 -27.23 -10.25
N ASN A 26 -11.41 -27.99 -9.42
CA ASN A 26 -11.87 -29.29 -8.93
C ASN A 26 -12.25 -29.16 -7.46
N MET A 27 -13.55 -28.95 -7.19
CA MET A 27 -14.07 -28.78 -5.84
C MET A 27 -14.43 -30.13 -5.23
N VAL A 28 -13.42 -30.99 -5.07
CA VAL A 28 -13.62 -32.29 -4.42
C VAL A 28 -13.77 -32.06 -2.92
N ASN A 29 -14.91 -32.48 -2.36
CA ASN A 29 -15.23 -32.44 -0.94
C ASN A 29 -14.21 -33.26 -0.12
N PHE A 30 -13.06 -32.65 0.21
CA PHE A 30 -12.19 -33.14 1.25
C PHE A 30 -12.63 -32.53 2.58
N SER A 31 -13.06 -33.41 3.49
CA SER A 31 -13.40 -33.12 4.88
C SER A 31 -12.64 -31.92 5.44
N SER A 32 -13.39 -30.92 5.92
CA SER A 32 -12.99 -29.88 6.87
C SER A 32 -11.94 -28.82 6.49
N ASP A 33 -11.30 -28.87 5.32
CA ASP A 33 -10.32 -27.84 4.92
C ASP A 33 -10.82 -26.92 3.79
N MET A 34 -10.86 -25.61 4.06
CA MET A 34 -11.14 -24.58 3.06
C MET A 34 -9.99 -24.51 2.04
N LEU A 35 -10.24 -25.01 0.82
CA LEU A 35 -9.26 -24.97 -0.27
C LEU A 35 -9.11 -23.54 -0.82
N VAL A 36 -7.87 -23.04 -0.87
CA VAL A 36 -7.54 -21.73 -1.43
C VAL A 36 -6.65 -21.91 -2.65
N TYR A 37 -7.15 -21.51 -3.82
CA TYR A 37 -6.38 -21.47 -5.06
C TYR A 37 -5.98 -20.03 -5.40
N GLN A 38 -4.72 -19.83 -5.79
CA GLN A 38 -4.21 -18.53 -6.21
C GLN A 38 -3.86 -18.57 -7.70
N TYR A 39 -4.56 -17.76 -8.49
CA TYR A 39 -4.30 -17.60 -9.92
C TYR A 39 -3.84 -16.18 -10.21
N HIS A 40 -2.85 -16.05 -11.10
CA HIS A 40 -2.43 -14.76 -11.61
C HIS A 40 -3.32 -14.39 -12.79
N VAL A 41 -4.22 -13.44 -12.58
CA VAL A 41 -5.08 -12.89 -13.63
C VAL A 41 -4.31 -11.79 -14.35
N PRO A 42 -4.05 -11.91 -15.67
CA PRO A 42 -3.35 -10.85 -16.40
C PRO A 42 -4.19 -9.57 -16.41
N ARG A 43 -3.47 -8.47 -16.59
CA ARG A 43 -3.96 -7.18 -16.16
C ARG A 43 -4.74 -6.46 -17.25
N ALA A 44 -5.99 -6.12 -16.94
CA ALA A 44 -6.93 -5.46 -17.85
C ALA A 44 -8.01 -4.70 -17.05
N SER A 45 -8.62 -3.68 -17.66
CA SER A 45 -9.63 -2.83 -16.99
C SER A 45 -11.00 -3.52 -16.90
N ASN A 46 -11.29 -4.46 -17.80
CA ASN A 46 -12.54 -5.21 -17.89
C ASN A 46 -12.24 -6.70 -18.10
N ASN A 47 -11.94 -7.42 -17.01
CA ASN A 47 -11.77 -8.87 -17.06
C ASN A 47 -13.11 -9.58 -16.89
N LEU A 48 -13.44 -10.48 -17.82
CA LEU A 48 -14.50 -11.47 -17.64
C LEU A 48 -13.89 -12.74 -17.08
N LEU A 49 -14.17 -13.04 -15.81
CA LEU A 49 -13.77 -14.30 -15.19
C LEU A 49 -14.87 -15.35 -15.43
N VAL A 50 -14.50 -16.45 -16.08
CA VAL A 50 -15.38 -17.61 -16.28
C VAL A 50 -14.81 -18.78 -15.47
N VAL A 51 -15.57 -19.28 -14.50
CA VAL A 51 -15.14 -20.38 -13.64
C VAL A 51 -15.95 -21.62 -13.98
N PHE A 52 -15.25 -22.71 -14.28
CA PHE A 52 -15.84 -24.02 -14.52
C PHE A 52 -15.50 -24.94 -13.37
N GLU A 53 -16.50 -25.70 -12.92
CA GLU A 53 -16.32 -26.78 -11.96
C GLU A 53 -16.31 -28.10 -12.75
N GLU A 54 -15.32 -28.96 -12.49
CA GLU A 54 -15.07 -30.16 -13.29
C GLU A 54 -15.51 -31.48 -12.61
N THR A 55 -15.65 -31.53 -11.27
CA THR A 55 -15.84 -32.79 -10.51
C THR A 55 -17.12 -32.90 -9.67
N GLY A 56 -18.11 -32.04 -9.86
CA GLY A 56 -19.45 -32.13 -9.26
C GLY A 56 -19.69 -31.30 -7.98
N GLY A 57 -18.86 -30.30 -7.69
CA GLY A 57 -19.11 -29.32 -6.62
C GLY A 57 -20.17 -28.25 -6.96
N ASN A 58 -20.54 -27.40 -6.00
CA ASN A 58 -21.52 -26.32 -6.20
C ASN A 58 -20.82 -25.00 -6.61
N PRO A 59 -20.94 -24.52 -7.87
CA PRO A 59 -20.25 -23.30 -8.33
C PRO A 59 -20.66 -22.03 -7.58
N PHE A 60 -21.86 -22.01 -6.97
CA PHE A 60 -22.35 -20.86 -6.21
C PHE A 60 -21.67 -20.68 -4.85
N GLU A 61 -20.90 -21.68 -4.39
CA GLU A 61 -20.13 -21.60 -3.14
C GLU A 61 -18.72 -21.01 -3.34
N ILE A 62 -18.33 -20.72 -4.59
CA ILE A 62 -17.03 -20.12 -4.91
C ILE A 62 -17.04 -18.62 -4.55
N SER A 63 -16.15 -18.21 -3.66
CA SER A 63 -15.89 -16.79 -3.38
C SER A 63 -14.61 -16.32 -4.06
N VAL A 64 -14.71 -15.30 -4.91
CA VAL A 64 -13.55 -14.66 -5.53
C VAL A 64 -13.11 -13.47 -4.69
N LYS A 65 -11.83 -13.44 -4.31
CA LYS A 65 -11.22 -12.31 -3.58
C LYS A 65 -10.06 -11.74 -4.39
N LEU A 66 -10.06 -10.43 -4.57
CA LEU A 66 -8.93 -9.71 -5.18
C LEU A 66 -7.71 -9.78 -4.23
N ARG A 67 -6.55 -10.08 -4.80
CA ARG A 67 -5.28 -10.32 -4.08
C ARG A 67 -4.16 -9.57 -4.81
N SER A 68 -4.13 -8.25 -4.70
CA SER A 68 -3.25 -7.42 -5.55
C SER A 68 -2.66 -6.17 -4.89
N ALA A 69 -3.09 -5.82 -3.68
CA ALA A 69 -2.59 -4.63 -3.00
C ALA A 69 -1.20 -4.90 -2.41
N LYS A 70 -0.16 -4.29 -2.99
CA LYS A 70 1.16 -4.25 -2.38
C LYS A 70 1.19 -3.06 -1.44
N ALA A 71 1.53 -3.25 -0.17
CA ALA A 71 1.67 -2.14 0.76
C ALA A 71 3.14 -1.69 0.85
N ILE A 72 3.38 -0.39 0.72
CA ILE A 72 4.65 0.24 1.12
C ILE A 72 4.46 0.87 2.50
N CYS A 73 5.52 0.89 3.28
CA CYS A 73 5.51 1.44 4.63
C CYS A 73 6.72 2.35 4.81
N ALA A 74 6.62 3.32 5.70
CA ALA A 74 7.77 4.10 6.16
C ALA A 74 7.60 4.48 7.63
N GLN A 75 8.73 4.72 8.28
CA GLN A 75 8.82 5.23 9.64
C GLN A 75 9.94 6.27 9.70
N VAL A 76 9.70 7.37 10.41
CA VAL A 76 10.72 8.39 10.69
C VAL A 76 10.52 8.93 12.11
N SER A 77 11.61 9.05 12.86
CA SER A 77 11.58 9.66 14.19
C SER A 77 11.91 11.15 14.12
N GLU A 78 11.35 11.96 15.02
CA GLU A 78 11.75 13.36 15.23
C GLU A 78 13.26 13.50 15.54
N SER A 79 13.89 12.46 16.10
CA SER A 79 15.32 12.48 16.40
C SER A 79 16.21 12.05 15.23
N HIS A 80 15.63 11.65 14.09
CA HIS A 80 16.44 11.38 12.90
C HIS A 80 17.12 12.66 12.41
N TYR A 81 18.22 12.51 11.67
CA TYR A 81 18.81 13.66 10.98
C TYR A 81 17.96 14.04 9.76
N PRO A 82 17.91 15.33 9.39
CA PRO A 82 17.30 15.75 8.15
C PRO A 82 18.03 15.12 6.93
N PRO A 83 17.37 14.99 5.78
CA PRO A 83 17.98 14.45 4.57
C PRO A 83 19.25 15.22 4.17
N LEU A 84 20.29 14.50 3.72
CA LEU A 84 21.59 15.08 3.34
C LEU A 84 21.49 16.20 2.29
N ARG A 85 20.46 16.17 1.42
CA ARG A 85 20.23 17.23 0.42
C ARG A 85 20.02 18.61 1.03
N LYS A 86 19.50 18.68 2.27
CA LYS A 86 19.34 19.97 2.98
C LYS A 86 20.68 20.54 3.45
N TRP A 87 21.67 19.69 3.73
CA TRP A 87 23.00 20.10 4.17
C TRP A 87 23.79 20.74 3.02
N SER A 88 23.70 20.16 1.82
CA SER A 88 24.34 20.74 0.63
C SER A 88 23.83 22.15 0.28
N GLN A 89 22.61 22.49 0.72
CA GLN A 89 22.03 23.82 0.49
C GLN A 89 22.47 24.82 1.57
N ALA A 90 22.76 24.36 2.79
CA ALA A 90 23.31 25.19 3.86
C ALA A 90 24.74 25.68 3.56
N ASP A 91 25.54 24.85 2.89
CA ASP A 91 26.92 25.19 2.51
C ASP A 91 27.00 26.26 1.40
N LEU A 92 26.01 26.31 0.50
CA LEU A 92 25.96 27.24 -0.63
C LEU A 92 25.42 28.63 -0.27
N ASN A 93 24.57 28.71 0.74
CA ASN A 93 23.80 29.92 1.04
C ASN A 93 24.43 30.78 2.15
N GLY A 94 25.54 30.32 2.75
CA GLY A 94 26.06 30.87 4.00
C GLY A 94 25.12 30.53 5.16
N TRP A 95 25.56 29.62 6.05
CA TRP A 95 24.86 29.09 7.23
C TRP A 95 23.73 29.97 7.78
N ASN A 96 22.52 29.77 7.25
CA ASN A 96 21.27 30.33 7.78
C ASN A 96 20.29 29.16 7.90
N ILE A 97 20.65 28.16 8.71
CA ILE A 97 19.85 26.93 8.89
C ILE A 97 18.62 27.29 9.71
N SER A 98 17.46 27.29 9.07
CA SER A 98 16.18 27.49 9.75
C SER A 98 15.82 26.23 10.54
N ARG A 99 14.99 26.37 11.57
CA ARG A 99 14.45 25.23 12.33
C ARG A 99 13.74 24.21 11.42
N ASN A 100 13.18 24.68 10.29
CA ASN A 100 12.55 23.82 9.28
C ASN A 100 13.56 22.95 8.50
N ASP A 101 14.81 23.40 8.36
CA ASP A 101 15.85 22.66 7.64
C ASP A 101 16.35 21.44 8.42
N MET A 102 16.11 21.41 9.74
CA MET A 102 16.46 20.29 10.61
C MET A 102 15.37 19.22 10.72
N THR A 103 14.23 19.41 10.05
CA THR A 103 13.10 18.48 10.15
C THR A 103 13.40 17.18 9.39
N PRO A 104 13.27 16.01 10.04
CA PRO A 104 13.34 14.71 9.38
C PRO A 104 12.21 14.54 8.36
N GLU A 105 12.49 13.82 7.27
CA GLU A 105 11.50 13.58 6.22
C GLU A 105 11.40 12.10 5.90
N MET A 106 10.20 11.64 5.55
CA MET A 106 9.99 10.33 4.94
C MET A 106 9.81 10.51 3.43
N HIS A 107 10.52 9.72 2.64
CA HIS A 107 10.41 9.75 1.17
C HIS A 107 9.76 8.45 0.71
N LEU A 108 8.57 8.55 0.13
CA LEU A 108 7.81 7.44 -0.40
C LEU A 108 7.80 7.53 -1.92
N LYS A 109 8.16 6.43 -2.58
CA LYS A 109 8.15 6.34 -4.04
C LYS A 109 7.66 4.95 -4.47
N CYS A 110 6.81 4.92 -5.48
CA CYS A 110 6.42 3.68 -6.13
C CYS A 110 7.39 3.33 -7.28
N GLN A 111 7.51 2.05 -7.59
CA GLN A 111 8.15 1.62 -8.83
C GLN A 111 7.31 2.07 -10.03
N ASP A 112 7.94 2.17 -11.21
CA ASP A 112 7.23 2.54 -12.44
C ASP A 112 6.05 1.59 -12.70
N GLY A 113 4.97 2.13 -13.27
CA GLY A 113 3.74 1.38 -13.49
C GLY A 113 2.93 1.11 -12.22
N HIS A 114 3.18 1.84 -11.13
CA HIS A 114 2.41 1.78 -9.89
C HIS A 114 2.09 3.16 -9.35
N ILE A 115 0.91 3.28 -8.74
CA ILE A 115 0.39 4.45 -8.06
C ILE A 115 0.09 4.13 -6.61
N MET A 116 0.28 5.12 -5.74
CA MET A 116 -0.25 5.05 -4.38
C MET A 116 -1.78 5.22 -4.48
N SER A 117 -2.54 4.25 -3.99
CA SER A 117 -4.01 4.23 -4.10
C SER A 117 -4.66 4.82 -2.85
N SER A 118 -4.29 4.33 -1.67
CA SER A 118 -4.92 4.74 -0.41
C SER A 118 -3.99 4.61 0.79
N VAL A 119 -4.34 5.30 1.88
CA VAL A 119 -3.64 5.20 3.16
C VAL A 119 -4.30 4.09 3.97
N GLU A 120 -3.56 3.00 4.24
CA GLU A 120 -4.02 1.91 5.09
C GLU A 120 -3.85 2.26 6.57
N PHE A 121 -2.74 2.92 6.92
CA PHE A 121 -2.44 3.33 8.29
C PHE A 121 -1.60 4.60 8.30
N ALA A 122 -1.84 5.46 9.29
CA ALA A 122 -0.99 6.60 9.58
C ALA A 122 -1.05 6.95 11.07
N SER A 123 0.09 7.23 11.69
CA SER A 123 0.18 7.65 13.09
C SER A 123 1.37 8.58 13.31
N TYR A 124 1.18 9.53 14.22
CA TYR A 124 2.25 10.34 14.79
C TYR A 124 2.18 10.27 16.31
N GLY A 125 3.25 9.86 16.98
CA GLY A 125 3.29 9.73 18.43
C GLY A 125 4.19 8.59 18.90
N THR A 126 3.60 7.54 19.48
CA THR A 126 4.31 6.35 20.01
C THR A 126 3.78 5.01 19.49
N PRO A 127 3.64 4.81 18.17
CA PRO A 127 3.07 3.58 17.66
C PRO A 127 3.98 2.37 17.87
N LYS A 128 3.39 1.19 17.71
CA LYS A 128 4.04 -0.09 17.99
C LYS A 128 4.03 -0.98 16.77
N GLY A 129 4.92 -1.96 16.76
CA GLY A 129 5.04 -2.95 15.70
C GLY A 129 6.10 -2.56 14.68
N SER A 130 5.97 -3.13 13.49
CA SER A 130 6.91 -2.93 12.38
C SER A 130 6.13 -2.76 11.08
N CYS A 131 6.83 -2.50 9.98
CA CYS A 131 6.26 -2.35 8.64
C CYS A 131 5.08 -3.31 8.36
N GLN A 132 3.97 -2.77 7.84
CA GLN A 132 2.69 -3.47 7.59
C GLN A 132 1.94 -4.00 8.83
N LYS A 133 2.56 -3.97 10.01
CA LYS A 133 1.98 -4.38 11.29
C LYS A 133 2.06 -3.25 12.32
N PHE A 134 2.01 -2.01 11.86
CA PHE A 134 1.94 -0.86 12.75
C PHE A 134 0.59 -0.84 13.47
N SER A 135 0.63 -0.38 14.71
CA SER A 135 -0.54 -0.23 15.57
C SER A 135 -0.42 1.05 16.38
N ARG A 136 -1.57 1.65 16.70
CA ARG A 136 -1.60 2.89 17.48
C ARG A 136 -1.04 2.66 18.88
N GLY A 137 -0.23 3.61 19.34
CA GLY A 137 0.26 3.68 20.71
C GLY A 137 -0.66 4.46 21.63
N ASN A 138 -0.18 4.70 22.85
CA ASN A 138 -0.88 5.53 23.83
C ASN A 138 -0.86 7.02 23.45
N CYS A 139 0.14 7.45 22.68
CA CYS A 139 0.21 8.78 22.11
C CYS A 139 0.00 8.65 20.60
N HIS A 140 -1.03 9.32 20.08
CA HIS A 140 -1.38 9.34 18.67
C HIS A 140 -2.10 10.65 18.34
N ALA A 141 -1.65 11.35 17.31
CA ALA A 141 -2.37 12.50 16.79
C ALA A 141 -3.56 12.05 15.92
N SER A 142 -4.77 12.47 16.28
CA SER A 142 -6.00 12.10 15.56
C SER A 142 -6.03 12.60 14.11
N SER A 143 -5.24 13.62 13.78
CA SER A 143 -5.10 14.19 12.43
C SER A 143 -4.10 13.45 11.54
N SER A 144 -3.36 12.45 12.04
CA SER A 144 -2.31 11.78 11.25
C SER A 144 -2.83 11.23 9.91
N SER A 145 -3.98 10.55 9.92
CA SER A 145 -4.55 9.99 8.70
C SER A 145 -4.99 11.07 7.72
N SER A 146 -5.65 12.14 8.18
CA SER A 146 -6.14 13.20 7.29
C SER A 146 -5.00 13.94 6.60
N VAL A 147 -3.92 14.25 7.34
CA VAL A 147 -2.74 14.93 6.78
C VAL A 147 -2.08 14.09 5.69
N VAL A 148 -1.86 12.79 5.94
CA VAL A 148 -1.26 11.90 4.95
C VAL A 148 -2.17 11.75 3.73
N THR A 149 -3.48 11.57 3.93
CA THR A 149 -4.43 11.47 2.82
C THR A 149 -4.45 12.74 1.96
N GLU A 150 -4.37 13.92 2.58
CA GLU A 150 -4.33 15.19 1.86
C GLU A 150 -3.07 15.31 1.00
N VAL A 151 -1.90 14.96 1.53
CA VAL A 151 -0.64 14.94 0.78
C VAL A 151 -0.68 13.92 -0.36
N LEU A 152 -1.25 12.72 -0.12
CA LEU A 152 -1.33 11.67 -1.12
C LEU A 152 -2.14 12.11 -2.36
N LYS A 153 -3.19 12.91 -2.17
CA LYS A 153 -4.00 13.43 -3.30
C LYS A 153 -3.17 14.21 -4.31
N PHE A 154 -2.15 14.94 -3.85
CA PHE A 154 -1.25 15.71 -4.73
C PHE A 154 -0.24 14.84 -5.48
N LEU A 155 -0.07 13.56 -5.11
CA LEU A 155 0.85 12.62 -5.76
C LEU A 155 0.14 11.70 -6.77
N ILE A 156 -1.20 11.70 -6.79
CA ILE A 156 -2.04 10.86 -7.65
C ILE A 156 -2.57 11.65 -8.87
N LEU A 157 -2.52 12.99 -8.83
CA LEU A 157 -2.85 13.91 -9.93
C LEU A 157 -1.56 14.37 -10.64
#